data_AF-A0A1C4W691-F1
#
_entry.id   AF-A0A1C4W691-F1
#
_cell.length_a   1.000
_cell.length_b   1.000
_cell.length_c   1.000
_cell.angle_alpha   90.00
_cell.angle_beta   90.00
_cell.angle_gamma   90.00
#
_symmetry.space_group_name_H-M   'P 1'
#
loop_
_entity.id
_entity.type
_entity.pdbx_description
1 polymer ?
#
loop_
_entity_poly.entity_id
_entity_poly.type
_entity_poly.pdbx_seq_one_letter_code
_entity_poly.pdbx_strand_id
1 'polypeptide(L)'
;MSQSDDPEQTYREFTAAVNMTPGELRKWLETDESKHVGWRKKGTKGGESVGHESGRRIIDLLRRKRDQLSETDYKHMRKVIGYVRRHMAQRPSGDVHATRWRYSLMNWGHDPVKAPLPPPGGQSRKALERHGAPPTERRGPGRGPAPRRSSTRSEPRAR
;
A
#
# COMPACT_ATOMS: atom_id res chain seq x y z
N MET A 1 -7.04 15.67 -18.52
CA MET A 1 -6.85 15.73 -17.05
C MET A 1 -6.49 14.33 -16.61
N SER A 2 -5.22 14.05 -16.26
CA SER A 2 -4.86 12.70 -15.84
C SER A 2 -5.42 12.44 -14.44
N GLN A 3 -5.80 11.20 -14.11
CA GLN A 3 -6.28 10.83 -12.76
C GLN A 3 -5.32 11.25 -11.63
N SER A 4 -4.07 11.56 -11.97
CA SER A 4 -3.02 12.05 -11.08
C SER A 4 -3.15 13.53 -10.64
N ASP A 5 -4.19 14.26 -11.05
CA ASP A 5 -4.38 15.68 -10.70
C ASP A 5 -5.58 15.93 -9.78
N ASP A 6 -6.33 14.90 -9.38
CA ASP A 6 -7.38 15.03 -8.37
C ASP A 6 -6.76 15.07 -6.95
N PRO A 7 -6.92 16.17 -6.18
CA PRO A 7 -6.43 16.27 -4.81
C PRO A 7 -7.06 15.22 -3.88
N GLU A 8 -8.33 14.84 -4.10
CA GLU A 8 -9.00 13.85 -3.27
C GLU A 8 -8.42 12.45 -3.50
N GLN A 9 -8.31 12.04 -4.76
CA GLN A 9 -7.63 10.79 -5.12
C GLN A 9 -6.19 10.76 -4.60
N THR A 10 -5.45 11.86 -4.76
CA THR A 10 -4.07 11.96 -4.27
C THR A 10 -4.00 11.75 -2.75
N TYR A 11 -4.89 12.38 -1.99
CA TYR A 11 -4.93 12.21 -0.54
C TYR A 11 -5.29 10.77 -0.14
N ARG A 12 -6.27 10.17 -0.80
CA ARG A 12 -6.67 8.76 -0.58
C ARG A 12 -5.53 7.80 -0.86
N GLU A 13 -4.83 7.97 -1.99
CA GLU A 13 -3.69 7.13 -2.34
C GLU A 13 -2.49 7.34 -1.42
N PHE A 14 -2.24 8.57 -0.98
CA PHE A 14 -1.17 8.89 -0.04
C PHE A 14 -1.40 8.22 1.31
N THR A 15 -2.62 8.32 1.86
CA THR A 15 -2.99 7.65 3.12
C THR A 15 -3.06 6.12 2.97
N ALA A 16 -3.26 5.61 1.76
CA ALA A 16 -3.11 4.19 1.46
C ALA A 16 -1.65 3.75 1.28
N ALA A 17 -0.74 4.65 0.89
CA ALA A 17 0.68 4.34 0.77
C ALA A 17 1.38 4.39 2.13
N VAL A 18 1.20 5.45 2.91
CA VAL A 18 1.86 5.65 4.20
C VAL A 18 1.12 4.87 5.31
N ASN A 19 1.74 3.82 5.87
CA ASN A 19 1.20 3.03 7.00
C ASN A 19 1.96 3.24 8.32
N MET A 20 2.98 4.09 8.35
CA MET A 20 3.63 4.47 9.59
C MET A 20 2.95 5.71 10.16
N THR A 21 2.67 5.69 11.46
CA THR A 21 2.16 6.87 12.17
C THR A 21 3.26 7.95 12.27
N PRO A 22 2.90 9.22 12.53
CA PRO A 22 3.89 10.29 12.72
C PRO A 22 4.91 9.97 13.82
N GLY A 23 4.48 9.28 14.89
CA GLY A 23 5.36 8.91 16.00
C GLY A 23 6.34 7.79 15.61
N GLU A 24 5.86 6.78 14.90
CA GLU A 24 6.72 5.68 14.41
C GLU A 24 7.72 6.17 13.38
N LEU A 25 7.27 6.99 12.42
CA LEU A 25 8.16 7.56 11.40
C LEU A 25 9.21 8.48 12.04
N ARG A 26 8.84 9.29 13.04
CA ARG A 26 9.80 10.11 13.78
C ARG A 26 10.90 9.26 14.44
N LYS A 27 10.50 8.25 15.21
CA LYS A 27 11.44 7.35 15.89
C LYS A 27 12.35 6.64 14.89
N TRP A 28 11.79 6.21 13.76
CA TRP A 28 12.57 5.62 12.68
C TRP A 28 13.59 6.60 12.10
N LEU A 29 13.20 7.84 11.83
CA LEU A 29 14.10 8.83 11.23
C LEU A 29 15.29 9.19 12.14
N GLU A 30 15.16 9.02 13.45
CA GLU A 30 16.24 9.27 14.41
C GLU A 30 17.34 8.19 14.38
N THR A 31 17.06 7.02 13.79
CA THR A 31 18.01 5.89 13.70
C THR A 31 19.15 6.16 12.71
N ASP A 32 20.28 5.48 12.90
CA ASP A 32 21.41 5.60 11.99
C ASP A 32 21.12 4.89 10.66
N GLU A 33 20.38 3.79 10.67
CA GLU A 33 19.92 3.10 9.47
C GLU A 33 19.16 4.05 8.54
N SER A 34 18.23 4.83 9.10
CA SER A 34 17.47 5.84 8.36
C SER A 34 18.38 6.89 7.71
N LYS A 35 19.36 7.41 8.47
CA LYS A 35 20.29 8.46 8.01
C LYS A 35 21.25 7.98 6.91
N HIS A 36 21.55 6.68 6.86
CA HIS A 36 22.52 6.07 5.94
C HIS A 36 21.87 5.39 4.71
N VAL A 37 20.55 5.44 4.59
CA VAL A 37 19.79 4.82 3.48
C VAL A 37 19.18 5.87 2.57
N GLY A 38 19.23 5.59 1.26
CA GLY A 38 18.63 6.41 0.21
C GLY A 38 19.64 7.15 -0.67
N TRP A 39 19.12 7.81 -1.70
CA TRP A 39 19.90 8.60 -2.64
C TRP A 39 20.30 9.94 -2.02
N ARG A 40 21.57 10.31 -2.17
CA ARG A 40 22.12 11.62 -1.79
C ARG A 40 22.37 12.46 -3.04
N LYS A 41 22.14 13.76 -2.97
CA LYS A 41 22.48 14.66 -4.09
C LYS A 41 24.00 14.71 -4.25
N LYS A 42 24.48 14.41 -5.46
CA LYS A 42 25.91 14.49 -5.81
C LYS A 42 26.42 15.90 -5.49
N GLY A 43 27.51 16.00 -4.73
CA GLY A 43 28.11 17.28 -4.32
C GLY A 43 27.79 17.76 -2.90
N THR A 44 26.89 17.09 -2.16
CA THR A 44 26.68 17.38 -0.74
C THR A 44 27.54 16.47 0.14
N LYS A 45 28.71 16.95 0.61
CA LYS A 45 29.48 16.24 1.64
C LYS A 45 28.66 16.24 2.94
N GLY A 46 28.26 15.06 3.43
CA GLY A 46 27.46 14.93 4.65
C GLY A 46 25.97 15.27 4.51
N GLY A 47 25.46 15.41 3.28
CA GLY A 47 24.06 15.74 3.02
C GLY A 47 23.09 14.61 3.39
N GLU A 48 21.93 15.00 3.90
CA GLU A 48 20.80 14.11 4.15
C GLU A 48 20.29 13.43 2.86
N SER A 49 19.78 12.20 2.99
CA SER A 49 19.20 11.51 1.84
C SER A 49 17.83 12.10 1.47
N VAL A 50 17.48 12.05 0.18
CA VAL A 50 16.17 12.53 -0.32
C VAL A 50 15.01 11.82 0.38
N GLY A 51 15.20 10.53 0.74
CA GLY A 51 14.20 9.76 1.47
C GLY A 51 14.03 10.25 2.90
N HIS A 52 15.13 10.53 3.61
CA HIS A 52 15.08 11.02 4.97
C HIS A 52 14.42 12.42 5.05
N GLU A 53 14.74 13.30 4.11
CA GLU A 53 14.11 14.63 4.00
C GLU A 53 12.60 14.50 3.72
N SER A 54 12.24 13.59 2.82
CA SER A 54 10.85 13.25 2.52
C SER A 54 10.11 12.74 3.74
N GLY A 55 10.73 11.87 4.55
CA GLY A 55 10.15 11.35 5.79
C GLY A 55 9.76 12.44 6.76
N ARG A 56 10.61 13.46 6.96
CA ARG A 56 10.27 14.60 7.82
C ARG A 56 9.06 15.38 7.29
N ARG A 57 9.03 15.61 5.98
CA ARG A 57 7.90 16.28 5.34
C ARG A 57 6.60 15.47 5.43
N ILE A 58 6.67 14.14 5.34
CA ILE A 58 5.52 13.25 5.55
C ILE A 58 4.97 13.41 6.96
N ILE A 59 5.83 13.49 7.99
CA ILE A 59 5.38 13.73 9.37
C ILE A 59 4.56 15.03 9.47
N ASP A 60 5.02 16.10 8.83
CA ASP A 60 4.30 17.38 8.81
C ASP A 60 2.95 17.27 8.09
N LEU A 61 2.92 16.58 6.95
CA LEU A 61 1.69 16.34 6.18
C LEU A 61 0.66 15.53 6.97
N LEU A 62 1.10 14.50 7.69
CA LEU A 62 0.22 13.67 8.52
C LEU A 62 -0.37 14.43 9.72
N ARG A 63 0.23 15.54 10.13
CA ARG A 63 -0.25 16.40 11.23
C ARG A 63 -1.17 17.52 10.76
N ARG A 64 -1.12 17.88 9.48
CA ARG A 64 -1.96 18.92 8.89
C ARG A 64 -3.39 18.43 8.65
N LYS A 65 -4.34 19.36 8.75
CA LYS A 65 -5.72 19.11 8.34
C LYS A 65 -5.85 19.21 6.82
N ARG A 66 -6.88 18.58 6.24
CA ARG A 66 -7.07 18.53 4.77
C ARG A 66 -7.27 19.90 4.13
N ASP A 67 -7.92 20.82 4.84
CA ASP A 67 -8.15 22.21 4.45
C ASP A 67 -6.88 23.08 4.46
N GLN A 68 -5.81 22.61 5.11
CA GLN A 68 -4.52 23.29 5.20
C GLN A 68 -3.51 22.79 4.15
N LEU A 69 -3.91 21.85 3.27
CA LEU A 69 -3.03 21.26 2.28
C LEU A 69 -2.90 22.18 1.06
N SER A 70 -1.66 22.55 0.74
CA SER A 70 -1.34 23.33 -0.45
C SER A 70 -1.12 22.45 -1.69
N GLU A 71 -1.13 23.04 -2.88
CA GLU A 71 -0.75 22.33 -4.13
C GLU A 71 0.66 21.72 -4.03
N THR A 72 1.58 22.41 -3.35
CA THR A 72 2.94 21.90 -3.10
C THR A 72 2.93 20.65 -2.23
N ASP A 73 1.97 20.51 -1.33
CA ASP A 73 1.78 19.32 -0.50
C ASP A 73 1.23 18.16 -1.32
N TYR A 74 0.22 18.39 -2.16
CA TYR A 74 -0.30 17.38 -3.09
C TYR A 74 0.77 16.90 -4.06
N LYS A 75 1.62 17.80 -4.60
CA LYS A 75 2.80 17.41 -5.41
C LYS A 75 3.75 16.49 -4.66
N HIS A 76 3.99 16.75 -3.37
CA HIS A 76 4.82 15.88 -2.56
C HIS A 76 4.15 14.54 -2.29
N MET A 77 2.84 14.52 -1.98
CA MET A 77 2.07 13.28 -1.83
C MET A 77 2.17 12.39 -3.07
N ARG A 78 2.02 12.96 -4.27
CA ARG A 78 2.20 12.24 -5.55
C ARG A 78 3.60 11.64 -5.70
N LYS A 79 4.63 12.39 -5.31
CA LYS A 79 6.01 11.90 -5.29
C LYS A 79 6.17 10.71 -4.35
N VAL A 80 5.57 10.77 -3.16
CA VAL A 80 5.59 9.67 -2.16
C VAL A 80 4.90 8.44 -2.71
N ILE A 81 3.67 8.57 -3.24
CA ILE A 81 2.91 7.48 -3.84
C ILE A 81 3.73 6.79 -4.94
N GLY A 82 4.26 7.57 -5.89
CA GLY A 82 5.04 7.05 -7.00
C GLY A 82 6.33 6.34 -6.55
N TYR A 83 6.99 6.86 -5.51
CA TYR A 83 8.17 6.22 -4.94
C TYR A 83 7.83 4.87 -4.30
N VAL A 84 6.83 4.85 -3.40
CA VAL A 84 6.41 3.65 -2.66
C VAL A 84 5.96 2.56 -3.63
N ARG A 85 5.10 2.87 -4.60
CA ARG A 85 4.62 1.89 -5.59
C ARG A 85 5.77 1.29 -6.39
N ARG A 86 6.67 2.12 -6.92
CA ARG A 86 7.82 1.65 -7.72
C ARG A 86 8.78 0.80 -6.89
N HIS A 87 9.07 1.18 -5.65
CA HIS A 87 9.97 0.41 -4.79
C HIS A 87 9.32 -0.89 -4.31
N MET A 88 8.01 -0.90 -4.05
CA MET A 88 7.28 -2.13 -3.73
C MET A 88 7.28 -3.14 -4.87
N ALA A 89 7.21 -2.68 -6.12
CA ALA A 89 7.33 -3.56 -7.29
C ALA A 89 8.73 -4.18 -7.44
N GLN A 90 9.75 -3.59 -6.82
CA GLN A 90 11.14 -4.07 -6.81
C GLN A 90 11.48 -4.84 -5.54
N ARG A 91 10.49 -5.47 -4.90
CA ARG A 91 10.68 -6.23 -3.66
C ARG A 91 11.69 -7.36 -3.88
N PRO A 92 12.80 -7.42 -3.10
CA PRO A 92 13.75 -8.52 -3.20
C PRO A 92 13.11 -9.82 -2.68
N SER A 93 13.59 -10.95 -3.21
CA SER A 93 13.23 -12.28 -2.70
C SER A 93 13.87 -12.53 -1.33
N GLY A 94 13.23 -13.36 -0.50
CA GLY A 94 13.75 -13.75 0.80
C GLY A 94 13.31 -12.84 1.95
N ASP A 95 14.08 -12.87 3.04
CA ASP A 95 13.82 -12.03 4.21
C ASP A 95 14.17 -10.56 3.92
N VAL A 96 13.19 -9.68 4.15
CA VAL A 96 13.29 -8.24 3.92
C VAL A 96 13.40 -7.43 5.22
N HIS A 97 13.33 -8.06 6.39
CA HIS A 97 13.21 -7.39 7.69
C HIS A 97 14.35 -6.40 7.98
N ALA A 98 15.60 -6.74 7.63
CA ALA A 98 16.77 -5.91 7.90
C ALA A 98 17.49 -5.50 6.60
N THR A 99 16.74 -4.97 5.63
CA THR A 99 17.28 -4.65 4.30
C THR A 99 17.25 -3.16 4.01
N ARG A 100 18.24 -2.69 3.22
CA ARG A 100 18.25 -1.31 2.68
C ARG A 100 16.97 -0.98 1.91
N TRP A 101 16.36 -1.98 1.25
CA TRP A 101 15.08 -1.84 0.57
C TRP A 101 13.95 -1.44 1.53
N ARG A 102 13.77 -2.21 2.62
CA ARG A 102 12.77 -1.90 3.65
C ARG A 102 13.06 -0.56 4.31
N TYR A 103 14.30 -0.32 4.70
CA TYR A 103 14.71 0.91 5.37
C TYR A 103 14.45 2.14 4.49
N SER A 104 14.66 2.02 3.18
CA SER A 104 14.34 3.08 2.24
C SER A 104 12.84 3.31 2.14
N LEU A 105 12.00 2.27 2.14
CA LEU A 105 10.54 2.45 2.18
C LEU A 105 10.07 3.10 3.50
N MET A 106 10.70 2.74 4.63
CA MET A 106 10.38 3.32 5.93
C MET A 106 10.73 4.81 6.01
N ASN A 107 11.81 5.26 5.35
CA ASN A 107 12.09 6.70 5.18
C ASN A 107 10.96 7.44 4.45
N TRP A 108 10.16 6.73 3.64
CA TRP A 108 8.99 7.26 2.94
C TRP A 108 7.66 6.94 3.64
N GLY A 109 7.72 6.55 4.92
CA GLY A 109 6.55 6.28 5.75
C GLY A 109 5.81 4.98 5.42
N HIS A 110 6.41 4.09 4.63
CA HIS A 110 5.85 2.79 4.30
C HIS A 110 6.69 1.66 4.92
N ASP A 111 6.09 0.88 5.81
CA ASP A 111 6.67 -0.38 6.27
C ASP A 111 6.05 -1.56 5.51
N PRO A 112 6.80 -2.23 4.62
CA PRO A 112 6.31 -3.34 3.81
C PRO A 112 6.01 -4.62 4.58
N VAL A 113 6.38 -4.71 5.87
CA VAL A 113 6.02 -5.88 6.71
C VAL A 113 4.76 -5.65 7.56
N LYS A 114 4.20 -4.42 7.56
CA LYS A 114 2.97 -4.10 8.30
C LYS A 114 1.71 -4.46 7.55
N ALA A 115 1.63 -4.10 6.28
CA ALA A 115 0.43 -4.30 5.48
C ALA A 115 0.75 -4.24 3.98
N PRO A 116 0.02 -4.99 3.12
CA PRO A 116 0.15 -4.86 1.68
C PRO A 116 -0.26 -3.46 1.21
N LEU A 117 0.28 -3.04 0.06
CA LEU A 117 -0.11 -1.79 -0.60
C LEU A 117 -1.37 -2.06 -1.46
N PRO A 118 -2.47 -1.29 -1.29
CA PRO A 118 -3.64 -1.44 -2.14
C PRO A 118 -3.35 -1.11 -3.62
N PRO A 119 -4.10 -1.71 -4.56
CA PRO A 119 -3.98 -1.39 -5.98
C PRO A 119 -4.30 0.10 -6.26
N PRO A 120 -3.75 0.69 -7.33
CA PRO A 120 -4.13 2.03 -7.79
C PRO A 120 -5.65 2.17 -7.96
N GLY A 121 -6.22 3.30 -7.56
CA GLY A 121 -7.67 3.53 -7.60
C GLY A 121 -8.50 2.67 -6.64
N GLY A 122 -7.88 1.81 -5.83
CA GLY A 122 -8.56 1.01 -4.82
C GLY A 122 -9.03 1.83 -3.61
N GLN A 123 -9.83 1.19 -2.75
CA GLN A 123 -10.26 1.82 -1.50
C GLN A 123 -9.06 2.09 -0.57
N SER A 124 -9.11 3.19 0.18
CA SER A 124 -8.11 3.49 1.22
C SER A 124 -8.06 2.36 2.27
N ARG A 125 -6.90 2.14 2.92
CA ARG A 125 -6.75 1.12 3.98
C ARG A 125 -7.79 1.25 5.10
N LYS A 126 -8.04 2.49 5.57
CA LYS A 126 -9.10 2.76 6.56
C LYS A 126 -10.49 2.35 6.09
N ALA A 127 -10.78 2.46 4.78
CA ALA A 127 -12.05 1.99 4.25
C ALA A 127 -12.12 0.45 4.25
N LEU A 128 -11.04 -0.24 3.89
CA LEU A 128 -10.95 -1.70 3.98
C LEU A 128 -11.11 -2.21 5.42
N GLU A 129 -10.50 -1.53 6.39
CA GLU A 129 -10.62 -1.86 7.82
C GLU A 129 -12.04 -1.67 8.34
N ARG A 130 -12.72 -0.58 7.94
CA ARG A 130 -14.12 -0.32 8.32
C ARG A 130 -15.12 -1.31 7.70
N HIS A 131 -14.83 -1.82 6.51
CA HIS A 131 -15.72 -2.76 5.82
C HIS A 131 -15.42 -4.23 6.14
N GLY A 132 -14.46 -4.51 7.02
CA GLY A 132 -14.00 -5.86 7.31
C GLY A 132 -13.27 -6.46 6.11
N ALA A 133 -12.14 -7.14 6.36
CA ALA A 133 -11.49 -7.90 5.31
C ALA A 133 -12.52 -8.86 4.67
N PRO A 134 -12.69 -8.89 3.34
CA PRO A 134 -13.47 -9.96 2.73
C PRO A 134 -12.85 -11.29 3.19
N PRO A 135 -13.64 -12.30 3.57
CA PRO A 135 -13.10 -13.57 4.01
C PRO A 135 -12.14 -14.07 2.92
N THR A 136 -10.88 -14.34 3.29
CA THR A 136 -9.99 -15.14 2.46
C THR A 136 -10.76 -16.39 2.08
N GLU A 137 -10.88 -16.61 0.77
CA GLU A 137 -11.80 -17.55 0.16
C GLU A 137 -12.00 -18.81 0.99
N ARG A 138 -13.26 -19.02 1.41
CA ARG A 138 -13.73 -20.33 1.83
C ARG A 138 -13.47 -21.26 0.66
N ARG A 139 -12.50 -22.16 0.80
CA ARG A 139 -12.47 -23.42 0.06
C ARG A 139 -13.76 -24.15 0.40
N GLY A 140 -14.80 -23.95 -0.41
CA GLY A 140 -16.07 -24.64 -0.26
C GLY A 140 -15.85 -26.14 -0.42
N PRO A 141 -16.48 -27.01 0.39
CA PRO A 141 -16.45 -28.44 0.14
C PRO A 141 -17.15 -28.69 -1.18
N GLY A 142 -16.50 -29.44 -2.07
CA GLY A 142 -17.04 -29.78 -3.38
C GLY A 142 -18.43 -30.40 -3.23
N ARG A 143 -19.44 -29.74 -3.81
CA ARG A 143 -20.70 -30.40 -4.14
C ARG A 143 -20.39 -31.43 -5.22
N GLY A 144 -20.19 -32.68 -4.82
CA GLY A 144 -20.33 -33.80 -5.74
C GLY A 144 -21.73 -33.79 -6.37
N PRO A 145 -21.89 -34.21 -7.63
CA PRO A 145 -23.19 -34.21 -8.29
C PRO A 145 -24.14 -35.20 -7.60
N ALA A 146 -25.33 -34.73 -7.25
CA ALA A 146 -26.42 -35.54 -6.71
C ALA A 146 -27.02 -36.46 -7.80
N PRO A 147 -27.50 -37.67 -7.44
CA PRO A 147 -28.00 -38.63 -8.41
C PRO A 147 -29.38 -38.24 -8.96
N ARG A 148 -29.55 -38.34 -10.28
CA ARG A 148 -30.85 -38.19 -10.95
C ARG A 148 -31.67 -39.47 -10.75
N ARG A 149 -32.78 -39.37 -10.03
CA ARG A 149 -33.90 -40.31 -10.11
C ARG A 149 -34.99 -39.68 -10.99
N SER A 150 -35.42 -40.40 -12.01
CA SER A 150 -36.76 -40.23 -12.60
C SER A 150 -37.28 -41.60 -13.00
N SER A 151 -38.39 -41.95 -12.36
CA SER A 151 -39.18 -43.16 -12.50
C SER A 151 -40.14 -43.07 -13.69
N THR A 152 -40.22 -44.18 -14.44
CA THR A 152 -41.39 -44.80 -15.09
C THR A 152 -42.24 -43.99 -16.08
N ARG A 153 -42.47 -44.53 -17.29
CA ARG A 153 -43.80 -45.06 -17.72
C ARG A 153 -43.80 -45.59 -19.19
N SER A 154 -44.29 -46.84 -19.31
CA SER A 154 -45.07 -47.47 -20.40
C SER A 154 -44.54 -47.61 -21.84
N GLU A 155 -44.29 -48.86 -22.23
CA GLU A 155 -44.42 -49.37 -23.60
C GLU A 155 -45.85 -49.88 -23.88
N PRO A 156 -46.35 -49.79 -25.14
CA PRO A 156 -47.42 -50.65 -25.63
C PRO A 156 -47.02 -51.51 -26.84
N ARG A 157 -47.26 -52.83 -26.69
CA ARG A 157 -47.81 -53.85 -27.63
C ARG A 157 -47.20 -54.19 -29.01
N ALA A 158 -47.47 -55.47 -29.34
CA ALA A 158 -47.47 -56.21 -30.62
C ALA A 158 -46.13 -56.86 -30.99
N ARG A 159 -46.05 -58.14 -31.40
CA ARG A 159 -47.04 -59.08 -31.95
C ARG A 159 -46.60 -60.51 -31.69
#